data_AF-H3CND1-F1
#
_entry.id   AF-H3CND1-F1
#
_cell.length_a   1.000
_cell.length_b   1.000
_cell.length_c   1.000
_cell.angle_alpha   90.00
_cell.angle_beta   90.00
_cell.angle_gamma   90.00
#
_symmetry.space_group_name_H-M   'P 1'
#
loop_
_entity.id
_entity.type
_entity.pdbx_description
1 polymer ?
#
loop_
_entity_poly.entity_id
_entity_poly.type
_entity_poly.pdbx_seq_one_letter_code
_entity_poly.pdbx_strand_id
1 'polypeptide(L)'
;MALEHLSDVVQRCQTLPVESYNSEDYDVFTVSGRTCIEEGNSAQVLSIVLDEKNQDVVRCMGWNLLPPLIQVLLKKEDKNLPQCLAIFNHLLQICSPKELLIGLLEQLERDDPVTIAESLCLLLSPLQRVLMSLGSRKASSLGMTLSTVLDQVAKLPVPETKEQEEDDVFMLCRCCNDLVSFVRPFVDEARQNTLKSRLGNEPKASGDQHSTEDELQTELLKFCMRTLSYPLLEVQLKEVDALPVSPLRNFAAEILKIFSAIGESLPNLVFQPVLKRKRVPGFLEEDVRYPKESLACLSYLLFVHHQAADAFPCVFSPVFILRANMEHVCFLLSRTEESRIHKGLELYEKSLVRVEDSCLPADLLEVNTFLKVPQNLVKVMTLCQSHDLRSRGLKVFQMSVDKFDTAAKYRLFQYMLQTCNHSGMEGYIIKNIKNQISLALQPGNGNTWFKGARLLPLLRKVLTLPDGPETDLLQYLDRIMESLNLAGVTFVIRRTKFLQTGIWNELYKIEDTFLKPLRVGVNMSRAHYEMELHNTTETQTSGAKEEPLLSVTVGDETLPNATSESHVEALHSALHVFDMMESVLVRIEELTEVE
;
A
#
# COMPACT_ATOMS: atom_id res chain seq x y z
N MET A 1 -0.13 22.08 53.47
CA MET A 1 0.22 23.14 52.50
C MET A 1 -0.59 23.03 51.21
N ALA A 2 -0.35 22.07 50.30
CA ALA A 2 -1.12 22.00 49.04
C ALA A 2 -2.64 21.81 49.25
N LEU A 3 -3.05 20.96 50.20
CA LEU A 3 -4.46 20.74 50.54
C LEU A 3 -5.13 21.97 51.14
N GLU A 4 -4.40 22.73 51.97
CA GLU A 4 -4.89 23.96 52.59
C GLU A 4 -5.10 25.03 51.52
N HIS A 5 -4.16 25.19 50.59
CA HIS A 5 -4.31 26.10 49.45
C HIS A 5 -5.47 25.71 48.54
N LEU A 6 -5.71 24.41 48.30
CA LEU A 6 -6.85 23.95 47.53
C LEU A 6 -8.18 24.27 48.23
N SER A 7 -8.26 24.03 49.54
CA SER A 7 -9.44 24.36 50.35
C SER A 7 -9.69 25.88 50.41
N ASP A 8 -8.65 26.68 50.54
CA ASP A 8 -8.74 28.15 50.62
C ASP A 8 -9.27 28.75 49.32
N VAL A 9 -8.80 28.26 48.16
CA VAL A 9 -9.31 28.70 46.85
C VAL A 9 -10.75 28.26 46.65
N VAL A 10 -11.10 27.02 46.98
CA VAL A 10 -12.49 26.53 46.84
C VAL A 10 -13.44 27.34 47.73
N GLN A 11 -13.07 27.63 48.99
CA GLN A 11 -13.89 28.47 49.88
C GLN A 11 -14.02 29.91 49.39
N ARG A 12 -12.97 30.47 48.79
CA ARG A 12 -13.03 31.81 48.18
C ARG A 12 -14.00 31.82 46.99
N CYS A 13 -13.87 30.86 46.08
CA CYS A 13 -14.70 30.75 44.89
C CYS A 13 -16.15 30.37 45.18
N GLN A 14 -16.46 29.73 46.33
CA GLN A 14 -17.83 29.52 46.81
C GLN A 14 -18.59 30.84 47.07
N THR A 15 -17.89 31.90 47.47
CA THR A 15 -18.50 33.19 47.82
C THR A 15 -18.66 34.13 46.63
N LEU A 16 -18.10 33.77 45.47
CA LEU A 16 -18.02 34.58 44.27
C LEU A 16 -18.91 33.97 43.16
N PRO A 17 -19.64 34.80 42.39
CA PRO A 17 -20.33 34.31 41.21
C PRO A 17 -19.33 33.81 40.15
N VAL A 18 -19.70 32.77 39.41
CA VAL A 18 -18.83 32.06 38.44
C VAL A 18 -18.15 32.99 37.41
N GLU A 19 -18.81 34.08 37.03
CA GLU A 19 -18.31 35.08 36.08
C GLU A 19 -17.17 35.97 36.63
N SER A 20 -16.87 35.88 37.93
CA SER A 20 -15.88 36.71 38.62
C SER A 20 -14.57 35.99 38.96
N TYR A 21 -14.43 34.73 38.53
CA TYR A 21 -13.18 33.97 38.72
C TYR A 21 -12.06 34.56 37.85
N ASN A 22 -10.93 34.89 38.47
CA ASN A 22 -9.73 35.44 37.84
C ASN A 22 -8.73 34.31 37.51
N SER A 23 -7.76 34.57 36.61
CA SER A 23 -6.83 33.51 36.15
C SER A 23 -5.97 32.96 37.29
N GLU A 24 -5.64 33.78 38.29
CA GLU A 24 -4.90 33.34 39.48
C GLU A 24 -5.65 32.27 40.27
N ASP A 25 -6.98 32.35 40.40
CA ASP A 25 -7.76 31.31 41.08
C ASP A 25 -7.73 29.98 40.28
N TYR A 26 -7.76 30.03 38.94
CA TYR A 26 -7.57 28.84 38.09
C TYR A 26 -6.18 28.22 38.24
N ASP A 27 -5.13 29.04 38.27
CA ASP A 27 -3.75 28.59 38.39
C ASP A 27 -3.50 27.94 39.76
N VAL A 28 -3.94 28.59 40.85
CA VAL A 28 -3.76 28.06 42.20
C VAL A 28 -4.59 26.78 42.40
N PHE A 29 -5.81 26.70 41.87
CA PHE A 29 -6.60 25.47 41.89
C PHE A 29 -5.91 24.33 41.15
N THR A 30 -5.37 24.60 39.96
CA THR A 30 -4.68 23.61 39.12
C THR A 30 -3.41 23.09 39.78
N VAL A 31 -2.55 24.00 40.26
CA VAL A 31 -1.28 23.65 40.90
C VAL A 31 -1.53 22.91 42.21
N SER A 32 -2.41 23.44 43.07
CA SER A 32 -2.69 22.82 44.38
C SER A 32 -3.37 21.47 44.22
N GLY A 33 -4.31 21.35 43.27
CA GLY A 33 -5.02 20.11 42.97
C GLY A 33 -4.10 19.04 42.41
N ARG A 34 -3.20 19.39 41.47
CA ARG A 34 -2.16 18.48 40.96
C ARG A 34 -1.26 17.97 42.08
N THR A 35 -0.70 18.87 42.88
CA THR A 35 0.19 18.51 43.98
C THR A 35 -0.51 17.62 45.00
N CYS A 36 -1.79 17.87 45.32
CA CYS A 36 -2.55 17.00 46.23
C CYS A 36 -2.72 15.56 45.69
N ILE A 37 -2.95 15.41 44.39
CA ILE A 37 -3.10 14.10 43.76
C ILE A 37 -1.75 13.37 43.70
N GLU A 38 -0.67 14.09 43.36
CA GLU A 38 0.70 13.54 43.31
C GLU A 38 1.24 13.15 44.69
N GLU A 39 0.90 13.90 45.75
CA GLU A 39 1.26 13.59 47.15
C GLU A 39 0.40 12.45 47.75
N GLY A 40 -0.58 11.91 47.02
CA GLY A 40 -1.42 10.81 47.45
C GLY A 40 -2.56 11.20 48.39
N ASN A 41 -2.94 12.48 48.44
CA ASN A 41 -4.07 13.00 49.23
C ASN A 41 -5.43 12.86 48.50
N SER A 42 -5.57 11.87 47.60
CA SER A 42 -6.74 11.70 46.72
C SER A 42 -8.07 11.51 47.46
N ALA A 43 -8.06 10.95 48.67
CA ALA A 43 -9.27 10.81 49.48
C ALA A 43 -9.84 12.15 49.94
N GLN A 44 -8.97 13.11 50.27
CA GLN A 44 -9.36 14.45 50.71
C GLN A 44 -9.83 15.28 49.51
N VAL A 45 -9.13 15.17 48.37
CA VAL A 45 -9.59 15.78 47.10
C VAL A 45 -10.97 15.24 46.73
N LEU A 46 -11.21 13.93 46.83
CA LEU A 46 -12.52 13.34 46.57
C LEU A 46 -13.61 13.95 47.47
N SER A 47 -13.33 14.15 48.75
CA SER A 47 -14.29 14.78 49.67
C SER A 47 -14.65 16.22 49.28
N ILE A 48 -13.68 16.98 48.76
CA ILE A 48 -13.89 18.35 48.29
C ILE A 48 -14.71 18.35 47.00
N VAL A 49 -14.41 17.45 46.05
CA VAL A 49 -15.10 17.41 44.75
C VAL A 49 -16.55 16.87 44.88
N LEU A 50 -16.81 15.98 45.84
CA LEU A 50 -18.16 15.44 46.09
C LEU A 50 -19.09 16.39 46.86
N ASP A 51 -18.57 17.41 47.54
CA ASP A 51 -19.39 18.35 48.31
C ASP A 51 -20.31 19.16 47.38
N GLU A 52 -21.61 19.15 47.67
CA GLU A 52 -22.64 19.88 46.91
C GLU A 52 -22.35 21.38 46.86
N LYS A 53 -21.70 21.94 47.89
CA LYS A 53 -21.35 23.36 47.95
C LYS A 53 -20.27 23.76 46.96
N ASN A 54 -19.48 22.79 46.48
CA ASN A 54 -18.35 23.02 45.59
C ASN A 54 -18.70 22.79 44.12
N GLN A 55 -19.94 22.41 43.82
CA GLN A 55 -20.35 21.95 42.49
C GLN A 55 -20.12 23.01 41.41
N ASP A 56 -20.38 24.30 41.69
CA ASP A 56 -20.17 25.37 40.71
C ASP A 56 -18.67 25.58 40.40
N VAL A 57 -17.81 25.49 41.42
CA VAL A 57 -16.34 25.56 41.25
C VAL A 57 -15.84 24.34 40.47
N VAL A 58 -16.29 23.14 40.84
CA VAL A 58 -15.94 21.88 40.16
C VAL A 58 -16.42 21.88 38.71
N ARG A 59 -17.59 22.46 38.44
CA ARG A 59 -18.17 22.53 37.09
C ARG A 59 -17.29 23.33 36.12
N CYS A 60 -16.63 24.38 36.60
CA CYS A 60 -15.81 25.28 35.79
C CYS A 60 -14.30 24.96 35.83
N MET A 61 -13.77 24.57 36.99
CA MET A 61 -12.32 24.36 37.18
C MET A 61 -11.93 22.88 37.27
N GLY A 62 -12.88 21.97 37.49
CA GLY A 62 -12.59 20.57 37.78
C GLY A 62 -11.87 19.82 36.64
N TRP A 63 -12.03 20.26 35.40
CA TRP A 63 -11.34 19.66 34.26
C TRP A 63 -9.80 19.82 34.33
N ASN A 64 -9.30 20.83 35.05
CA ASN A 64 -7.86 21.02 35.30
C ASN A 64 -7.23 19.89 36.14
N LEU A 65 -8.04 19.10 36.83
CA LEU A 65 -7.58 17.93 37.60
C LEU A 65 -7.44 16.67 36.72
N LEU A 66 -7.89 16.69 35.47
CA LEU A 66 -7.82 15.52 34.57
C LEU A 66 -6.38 15.03 34.32
N PRO A 67 -5.39 15.89 34.00
CA PRO A 67 -4.04 15.42 33.68
C PRO A 67 -3.38 14.57 34.80
N PRO A 68 -3.32 15.03 36.07
CA PRO A 68 -2.73 14.23 37.14
C PRO A 68 -3.54 12.96 37.45
N LEU A 69 -4.87 13.00 37.34
CA LEU A 69 -5.70 11.80 37.52
C LEU A 69 -5.38 10.76 36.45
N ILE A 70 -5.34 11.15 35.18
CA ILE A 70 -5.06 10.23 34.07
C ILE A 70 -3.67 9.62 34.21
N GLN A 71 -2.67 10.40 34.62
CA GLN A 71 -1.33 9.88 34.89
C GLN A 71 -1.32 8.80 35.98
N VAL A 72 -2.08 8.98 37.06
CA VAL A 72 -2.23 7.97 38.13
C VAL A 72 -2.97 6.73 37.61
N LEU A 73 -4.04 6.92 36.83
CA LEU A 73 -4.83 5.83 36.26
C LEU A 73 -4.01 4.94 35.32
N LEU A 74 -3.07 5.51 34.59
CA LEU A 74 -2.19 4.77 33.68
C LEU A 74 -1.10 3.99 34.40
N LYS A 75 -0.55 4.55 35.49
CA LYS A 75 0.49 3.86 36.27
C LYS A 75 -0.02 2.60 36.97
N LYS A 76 -1.35 2.43 37.16
CA LYS A 76 -2.05 1.23 37.72
C LYS A 76 -1.59 0.71 39.09
N GLU A 77 -0.50 1.23 39.67
CA GLU A 77 0.14 0.72 40.89
C GLU A 77 -0.17 1.55 42.16
N ASP A 78 -1.07 2.53 42.07
CA ASP A 78 -1.35 3.44 43.19
C ASP A 78 -2.42 2.88 44.14
N LYS A 79 -2.17 2.93 45.45
CA LYS A 79 -3.14 2.60 46.51
C LYS A 79 -4.38 3.49 46.47
N ASN A 80 -4.27 4.67 45.86
CA ASN A 80 -5.35 5.65 45.69
C ASN A 80 -6.14 5.51 44.39
N LEU A 81 -5.90 4.45 43.60
CA LEU A 81 -6.58 4.22 42.31
C LEU A 81 -8.12 4.27 42.40
N PRO A 82 -8.78 3.66 43.41
CA PRO A 82 -10.24 3.72 43.51
C PRO A 82 -10.77 5.14 43.74
N GLN A 83 -10.07 5.94 44.55
CA GLN A 83 -10.43 7.33 44.83
C GLN A 83 -10.21 8.19 43.59
N CYS A 84 -9.09 8.02 42.88
CA CYS A 84 -8.83 8.72 41.63
C CYS A 84 -9.86 8.38 40.53
N LEU A 85 -10.26 7.10 40.42
CA LEU A 85 -11.34 6.68 39.52
C LEU A 85 -12.69 7.29 39.90
N ALA A 86 -12.98 7.41 41.20
CA ALA A 86 -14.22 8.05 41.67
C ALA A 86 -14.23 9.54 41.34
N ILE A 87 -13.13 10.26 41.60
CA ILE A 87 -12.97 11.67 41.21
C ILE A 87 -13.16 11.80 39.69
N PHE A 88 -12.45 11.01 38.91
CA PHE A 88 -12.50 11.05 37.44
C PHE A 88 -13.92 10.84 36.91
N ASN A 89 -14.63 9.82 37.39
CA ASN A 89 -16.01 9.56 36.96
C ASN A 89 -16.98 10.68 37.34
N HIS A 90 -16.79 11.30 38.51
CA HIS A 90 -17.62 12.40 38.99
C HIS A 90 -17.37 13.69 38.19
N LEU A 91 -16.11 13.99 37.85
CA LEU A 91 -15.77 15.11 36.96
C LEU A 91 -16.44 14.97 35.59
N LEU A 92 -16.49 13.77 35.02
CA LEU A 92 -17.18 13.50 33.75
C LEU A 92 -18.69 13.75 33.79
N GLN A 93 -19.31 13.78 34.97
CA GLN A 93 -20.74 14.02 35.13
C GLN A 93 -21.08 15.51 35.34
N ILE A 94 -20.19 16.27 35.97
CA ILE A 94 -20.48 17.62 36.46
C ILE A 94 -19.82 18.72 35.63
N CYS A 95 -18.59 18.50 35.16
CA CYS A 95 -17.84 19.52 34.46
C CYS A 95 -18.45 19.86 33.09
N SER A 96 -18.10 21.04 32.57
CA SER A 96 -18.61 21.46 31.27
C SER A 96 -18.12 20.51 30.15
N PRO A 97 -19.01 20.00 29.27
CA PRO A 97 -18.62 19.00 28.26
C PRO A 97 -17.58 19.50 27.25
N LYS A 98 -17.54 20.81 27.00
CA LYS A 98 -16.61 21.41 26.02
C LYS A 98 -15.18 21.43 26.55
N GLU A 99 -14.99 21.85 27.80
CA GLU A 99 -13.67 21.89 28.45
C GLU A 99 -13.19 20.48 28.75
N LEU A 100 -14.09 19.59 29.20
CA LEU A 100 -13.78 18.16 29.36
C LEU A 100 -13.28 17.54 28.06
N LEU A 101 -13.95 17.81 26.93
CA LEU A 101 -13.53 17.28 25.64
C LEU A 101 -12.10 17.71 25.30
N ILE A 102 -11.81 19.02 25.39
CA ILE A 102 -10.47 19.56 25.08
C ILE A 102 -9.43 18.97 26.02
N GLY A 103 -9.68 18.99 27.33
CA GLY A 103 -8.76 18.44 28.32
C GLY A 103 -8.49 16.95 28.14
N LEU A 104 -9.49 16.15 27.73
CA LEU A 104 -9.29 14.73 27.41
C LEU A 104 -8.50 14.53 26.11
N LEU A 105 -8.73 15.35 25.07
CA LEU A 105 -7.98 15.27 23.81
C LEU A 105 -6.50 15.61 24.00
N GLU A 106 -6.18 16.62 24.83
CA GLU A 106 -4.80 16.96 25.18
C GLU A 106 -4.05 15.77 25.82
N GLN A 107 -4.74 14.93 26.60
CA GLN A 107 -4.10 13.77 27.25
C GLN A 107 -3.89 12.57 26.31
N LEU A 108 -4.51 12.57 25.13
CA LEU A 108 -4.27 11.57 24.09
C LEU A 108 -2.96 11.83 23.34
N GLU A 109 -2.51 13.08 23.26
CA GLU A 109 -1.31 13.44 22.51
C GLU A 109 -0.05 12.96 23.24
N ARG A 110 0.48 11.82 22.78
CA ARG A 110 1.68 11.18 23.33
C ARG A 110 2.61 10.72 22.24
N ASP A 111 3.83 10.35 22.65
CA ASP A 111 4.91 9.98 21.74
C ASP A 111 5.32 8.50 21.86
N ASP A 112 5.21 7.90 23.05
CA ASP A 112 5.58 6.49 23.24
C ASP A 112 4.43 5.53 22.87
N PRO A 113 4.66 4.51 22.00
CA PRO A 113 3.62 3.60 21.53
C PRO A 113 2.82 2.88 22.62
N VAL A 114 3.47 2.45 23.70
CA VAL A 114 2.80 1.74 24.79
C VAL A 114 1.88 2.70 25.53
N THR A 115 2.39 3.89 25.88
CA THR A 115 1.60 4.90 26.58
C THR A 115 0.46 5.46 25.72
N ILE A 116 0.62 5.51 24.39
CA ILE A 116 -0.44 5.87 23.44
C ILE A 116 -1.57 4.85 23.56
N ALA A 117 -1.27 3.57 23.41
CA ALA A 117 -2.29 2.54 23.40
C ALA A 117 -3.02 2.42 24.74
N GLU A 118 -2.30 2.55 25.87
CA GLU A 118 -2.94 2.59 27.19
C GLU A 118 -3.84 3.83 27.38
N SER A 119 -3.41 4.99 26.91
CA SER A 119 -4.24 6.21 26.91
C SER A 119 -5.50 6.04 26.08
N LEU A 120 -5.40 5.48 24.88
CA LEU A 120 -6.56 5.25 24.01
C LEU A 120 -7.55 4.30 24.70
N CYS A 121 -7.07 3.17 25.22
CA CYS A 121 -7.91 2.21 25.95
C CYS A 121 -8.63 2.85 27.16
N LEU A 122 -7.95 3.75 27.88
CA LEU A 122 -8.50 4.42 29.06
C LEU A 122 -9.53 5.51 28.70
N LEU A 123 -9.22 6.33 27.68
CA LEU A 123 -9.91 7.60 27.42
C LEU A 123 -11.03 7.52 26.38
N LEU A 124 -11.09 6.47 25.55
CA LEU A 124 -12.16 6.32 24.55
C LEU A 124 -13.56 6.27 25.19
N SER A 125 -13.76 5.51 26.27
CA SER A 125 -15.09 5.44 26.90
C SER A 125 -15.52 6.74 27.61
N PRO A 126 -14.64 7.46 28.34
CA PRO A 126 -14.91 8.85 28.78
C PRO A 126 -15.27 9.80 27.64
N LEU A 127 -14.48 9.80 26.56
CA LEU A 127 -14.73 10.65 25.40
C LEU A 127 -16.09 10.37 24.77
N GLN A 128 -16.48 9.10 24.66
CA GLN A 128 -17.80 8.73 24.15
C GLN A 128 -18.91 9.33 25.00
N ARG A 129 -18.80 9.22 26.34
CA ARG A 129 -19.79 9.76 27.28
C ARG A 129 -19.91 11.29 27.17
N VAL A 130 -18.79 12.00 27.08
CA VAL A 130 -18.75 13.46 26.93
C VAL A 130 -19.33 13.88 25.57
N LEU A 131 -18.99 13.19 24.48
CA LEU A 131 -19.53 13.49 23.16
C LEU A 131 -21.04 13.24 23.08
N MET A 132 -21.54 12.20 23.75
CA MET A 132 -22.98 11.92 23.79
C MET A 132 -23.79 12.95 24.59
N SER A 133 -23.15 13.72 25.49
CA SER A 133 -23.80 14.83 26.19
C SER A 133 -23.76 16.15 25.41
N LEU A 134 -22.98 16.23 24.32
CA LEU A 134 -23.01 17.35 23.40
C LEU A 134 -24.25 17.28 22.51
N GLY A 135 -25.04 18.36 22.51
CA GLY A 135 -26.21 18.52 21.64
C GLY A 135 -25.82 18.79 20.18
N SER A 136 -26.14 19.99 19.68
CA SER A 136 -26.01 20.33 18.25
C SER A 136 -24.59 20.33 17.69
N ARG A 137 -23.54 20.49 18.53
CA ARG A 137 -22.13 20.52 18.10
C ARG A 137 -21.44 19.15 18.08
N LYS A 138 -22.19 18.07 18.33
CA LYS A 138 -21.64 16.72 18.47
C LYS A 138 -20.88 16.24 17.24
N ALA A 139 -21.38 16.49 16.03
CA ALA A 139 -20.77 16.00 14.80
C ALA A 139 -19.35 16.55 14.60
N SER A 140 -19.17 17.87 14.71
CA SER A 140 -17.86 18.50 14.57
C SER A 140 -16.89 18.12 15.69
N SER A 141 -17.37 18.03 16.94
CA SER A 141 -16.59 17.52 18.06
C SER A 141 -16.16 16.07 17.87
N LEU A 142 -17.04 15.21 17.35
CA LEU A 142 -16.71 13.83 17.01
C LEU A 142 -15.66 13.77 15.91
N GLY A 143 -15.78 14.58 14.85
CA GLY A 143 -14.78 14.67 13.78
C GLY A 143 -13.39 15.01 14.30
N MET A 144 -13.30 16.01 15.18
CA MET A 144 -12.04 16.37 15.86
C MET A 144 -11.50 15.21 16.69
N THR A 145 -12.33 14.57 17.53
CA THR A 145 -11.91 13.43 18.35
C THR A 145 -11.42 12.26 17.50
N LEU A 146 -12.16 11.89 16.45
CA LEU A 146 -11.77 10.81 15.55
C LEU A 146 -10.47 11.12 14.81
N SER A 147 -10.26 12.37 14.42
CA SER A 147 -8.99 12.78 13.82
C SER A 147 -7.83 12.58 14.78
N THR A 148 -7.90 13.15 15.99
CA THR A 148 -6.83 13.04 17.01
C THR A 148 -6.55 11.59 17.38
N VAL A 149 -7.61 10.79 17.61
CA VAL A 149 -7.48 9.38 17.95
C VAL A 149 -6.80 8.60 16.81
N LEU A 150 -7.19 8.85 15.56
CA LEU A 150 -6.56 8.19 14.41
C LEU A 150 -5.11 8.65 14.19
N ASP A 151 -4.78 9.91 14.49
CA ASP A 151 -3.40 10.42 14.45
C ASP A 151 -2.51 9.70 15.47
N GLN A 152 -3.04 9.36 16.65
CA GLN A 152 -2.33 8.57 17.65
C GLN A 152 -2.21 7.09 17.24
N VAL A 153 -3.30 6.49 16.74
CA VAL A 153 -3.27 5.11 16.22
C VAL A 153 -2.28 4.98 15.06
N ALA A 154 -2.12 6.02 14.23
CA ALA A 154 -1.14 6.09 13.14
C ALA A 154 0.32 5.93 13.57
N LYS A 155 0.63 6.23 14.84
CA LYS A 155 1.97 6.10 15.42
C LYS A 155 2.27 4.69 15.94
N LEU A 156 1.25 3.83 16.09
CA LEU A 156 1.44 2.48 16.60
C LEU A 156 2.07 1.58 15.52
N PRO A 157 2.98 0.67 15.87
CA PRO A 157 3.54 -0.27 14.91
C PRO A 157 2.49 -1.30 14.46
N VAL A 158 2.52 -1.64 13.18
CA VAL A 158 1.60 -2.59 12.55
C VAL A 158 2.18 -4.00 12.65
N PRO A 159 1.41 -5.02 13.07
CA PRO A 159 1.90 -6.39 13.12
C PRO A 159 2.08 -6.97 11.71
N GLU A 160 3.22 -7.61 11.46
CA GLU A 160 3.58 -8.27 10.20
C GLU A 160 3.44 -9.81 10.32
N THR A 161 3.78 -10.37 11.47
CA THR A 161 3.71 -11.81 11.74
C THR A 161 2.43 -12.20 12.49
N LYS A 162 2.11 -13.51 12.51
CA LYS A 162 0.92 -14.00 13.25
C LYS A 162 1.13 -13.82 14.75
N GLU A 163 2.33 -14.16 15.20
CA GLU A 163 2.77 -14.04 16.59
C GLU A 163 2.65 -12.59 17.06
N GLN A 164 3.04 -11.61 16.23
CA GLN A 164 2.87 -10.19 16.56
C GLN A 164 1.40 -9.75 16.66
N GLU A 165 0.51 -10.30 15.83
CA GLU A 165 -0.93 -10.02 15.90
C GLU A 165 -1.58 -10.68 17.13
N GLU A 166 -1.11 -11.87 17.53
CA GLU A 166 -1.60 -12.60 18.71
C GLU A 166 -1.08 -12.00 20.02
N ASP A 167 0.21 -11.66 20.09
CA ASP A 167 0.83 -11.06 21.27
C ASP A 167 0.35 -9.62 21.50
N ASP A 168 0.00 -8.91 20.42
CA ASP A 168 -0.49 -7.52 20.41
C ASP A 168 0.29 -6.61 21.37
N VAL A 169 1.63 -6.72 21.36
CA VAL A 169 2.54 -6.05 22.32
C VAL A 169 2.30 -4.54 22.39
N PHE A 170 2.02 -3.93 21.24
CA PHE A 170 1.74 -2.50 21.10
C PHE A 170 0.23 -2.17 21.11
N MET A 171 -0.62 -3.17 21.41
CA MET A 171 -2.06 -3.05 21.63
C MET A 171 -2.84 -2.42 20.47
N LEU A 172 -2.33 -2.48 19.24
CA LEU A 172 -3.01 -1.95 18.06
C LEU A 172 -4.34 -2.69 17.83
N CYS A 173 -4.33 -4.02 17.93
CA CYS A 173 -5.54 -4.83 17.71
C CYS A 173 -6.61 -4.50 18.74
N ARG A 174 -6.22 -4.35 20.01
CA ARG A 174 -7.11 -3.88 21.08
C ARG A 174 -7.64 -2.47 20.80
N CYS A 175 -6.79 -1.52 20.45
CA CYS A 175 -7.21 -0.15 20.14
C CYS A 175 -8.22 -0.10 18.97
N CYS A 176 -8.03 -0.91 17.93
CA CYS A 176 -8.98 -1.05 16.82
C CYS A 176 -10.35 -1.58 17.28
N ASN A 177 -10.38 -2.57 18.18
CA ASN A 177 -11.64 -3.08 18.74
C ASN A 177 -12.36 -2.06 19.63
N ASP A 178 -11.60 -1.35 20.46
CA ASP A 178 -12.13 -0.29 21.32
C ASP A 178 -12.66 0.88 20.49
N LEU A 179 -11.99 1.21 19.37
CA LEU A 179 -12.45 2.19 18.38
C LEU A 179 -13.81 1.84 17.77
N VAL A 180 -14.04 0.57 17.40
CA VAL A 180 -15.35 0.14 16.89
C VAL A 180 -16.42 0.32 17.96
N SER A 181 -16.11 -0.05 19.20
CA SER A 181 -17.02 0.12 20.34
C SER A 181 -17.31 1.60 20.64
N PHE A 182 -16.31 2.46 20.48
CA PHE A 182 -16.40 3.91 20.60
C PHE A 182 -17.33 4.53 19.54
N VAL A 183 -17.20 4.11 18.28
CA VAL A 183 -17.95 4.69 17.16
C VAL A 183 -19.39 4.18 17.05
N ARG A 184 -19.68 2.99 17.60
CA ARG A 184 -20.97 2.29 17.46
C ARG A 184 -22.22 3.15 17.74
N PRO A 185 -22.33 3.91 18.85
CA PRO A 185 -23.55 4.70 19.11
C PRO A 185 -23.80 5.78 18.05
N PHE A 186 -22.73 6.39 17.53
CA PHE A 186 -22.82 7.42 16.48
C PHE A 186 -23.22 6.82 15.13
N VAL A 187 -22.80 5.59 14.85
CA VAL A 187 -23.19 4.84 13.65
C VAL A 187 -24.65 4.42 13.72
N ASP A 188 -25.11 3.97 14.88
CA ASP A 188 -26.52 3.63 15.10
C ASP A 188 -27.43 4.85 14.91
N GLU A 189 -27.01 6.01 15.38
CA GLU A 189 -27.69 7.28 15.13
C GLU A 189 -27.70 7.64 13.64
N ALA A 190 -26.57 7.57 12.95
CA ALA A 190 -26.48 7.84 11.50
C ALA A 190 -27.35 6.87 10.67
N ARG A 191 -27.42 5.60 11.07
CA ARG A 191 -28.27 4.59 10.44
C ARG A 191 -29.75 4.91 10.60
N GLN A 192 -30.18 5.32 11.80
CA GLN A 192 -31.56 5.73 12.05
C GLN A 192 -31.95 6.96 11.22
N ASN A 193 -31.04 7.95 11.10
CA ASN A 193 -31.27 9.15 10.29
C ASN A 193 -31.41 8.79 8.80
N THR A 194 -30.56 7.90 8.30
CA THR A 194 -30.64 7.39 6.92
C THR A 194 -31.97 6.67 6.65
N LEU A 195 -32.45 5.88 7.60
CA LEU A 195 -33.72 5.16 7.47
C LEU A 195 -34.92 6.13 7.45
N LYS A 196 -34.92 7.14 8.34
CA LYS A 196 -35.96 8.18 8.40
C LYS A 196 -36.01 8.98 7.11
N SER A 197 -34.86 9.37 6.56
CA SER A 197 -34.76 10.08 5.28
C SER A 197 -35.35 9.28 4.10
N ARG A 198 -35.20 7.95 4.10
CA ARG A 198 -35.76 7.08 3.05
C ARG A 198 -37.28 6.86 3.17
N LEU A 199 -37.85 7.03 4.37
CA LEU A 199 -39.26 6.79 4.66
C LEU A 199 -40.12 8.08 4.65
N GLY A 200 -39.52 9.27 4.71
CA GLY A 200 -40.22 10.56 4.78
C GLY A 200 -40.10 11.44 3.52
N ASN A 201 -41.23 11.75 2.88
CA ASN A 201 -41.38 12.81 1.87
C ASN A 201 -41.40 14.22 2.52
N GLU A 202 -40.36 14.63 3.24
CA GLU A 202 -40.23 16.03 3.65
C GLU A 202 -39.46 16.78 2.53
N PRO A 203 -40.08 17.77 1.85
CA PRO A 203 -39.39 18.53 0.83
C PRO A 203 -38.26 19.31 1.50
N LYS A 204 -37.02 19.12 1.03
CA LYS A 204 -35.88 19.96 1.42
C LYS A 204 -36.25 21.40 1.12
N ALA A 205 -36.64 22.15 2.15
CA ALA A 205 -36.89 23.58 2.04
C ALA A 205 -35.59 24.24 1.55
N SER A 206 -35.70 24.91 0.42
CA SER A 206 -34.64 25.66 -0.22
C SER A 206 -34.10 26.75 0.71
N GLY A 207 -32.82 26.65 1.06
CA GLY A 207 -32.03 27.75 1.63
C GLY A 207 -31.47 27.49 3.04
N ASP A 208 -30.18 27.21 3.11
CA ASP A 208 -29.27 27.56 4.22
C ASP A 208 -29.31 26.82 5.58
N GLN A 209 -29.76 25.57 5.66
CA GLN A 209 -29.42 24.71 6.80
C GLN A 209 -28.83 23.38 6.32
N HIS A 210 -27.50 23.30 6.28
CA HIS A 210 -26.79 22.01 6.34
C HIS A 210 -27.30 21.30 7.60
N SER A 211 -27.99 20.18 7.43
CA SER A 211 -28.48 19.42 8.57
C SER A 211 -27.28 18.87 9.36
N THR A 212 -27.32 18.94 10.69
CA THR A 212 -26.33 18.29 11.57
C THR A 212 -26.23 16.77 11.31
N GLU A 213 -27.24 16.19 10.67
CA GLU A 213 -27.31 14.80 10.23
C GLU A 213 -26.34 14.49 9.07
N ASP A 214 -26.24 15.39 8.09
CA ASP A 214 -25.30 15.27 6.97
C ASP A 214 -23.84 15.45 7.46
N GLU A 215 -23.62 16.27 8.49
CA GLU A 215 -22.31 16.46 9.11
C GLU A 215 -21.82 15.19 9.82
N LEU A 216 -22.68 14.52 10.59
CA LEU A 216 -22.33 13.28 11.30
C LEU A 216 -21.92 12.17 10.31
N GLN A 217 -22.68 11.99 9.23
CA GLN A 217 -22.34 11.02 8.18
C GLN A 217 -21.00 11.35 7.51
N THR A 218 -20.74 12.64 7.30
CA THR A 218 -19.49 13.12 6.70
C THR A 218 -18.28 12.81 7.58
N GLU A 219 -18.38 13.04 8.89
CA GLU A 219 -17.28 12.73 9.83
C GLU A 219 -17.05 11.21 9.98
N LEU A 220 -18.12 10.42 10.02
CA LEU A 220 -18.01 8.94 10.02
C LEU A 220 -17.41 8.42 8.70
N LEU A 221 -17.75 9.02 7.57
CA LEU A 221 -17.14 8.68 6.27
C LEU A 221 -15.63 8.99 6.27
N LYS A 222 -15.23 10.16 6.77
CA LYS A 222 -13.81 10.54 6.92
C LYS A 222 -13.07 9.52 7.79
N PHE A 223 -13.66 9.11 8.91
CA PHE A 223 -13.11 8.06 9.77
C PHE A 223 -12.93 6.72 9.03
N CYS A 224 -13.94 6.27 8.28
CA CYS A 224 -13.83 5.02 7.52
C CYS A 224 -12.76 5.10 6.42
N MET A 225 -12.65 6.24 5.73
CA MET A 225 -11.63 6.45 4.70
C MET A 225 -10.23 6.49 5.30
N ARG A 226 -10.05 7.17 6.44
CA ARG A 226 -8.77 7.21 7.15
C ARG A 226 -8.35 5.83 7.68
N THR A 227 -9.28 5.07 8.27
CA THR A 227 -9.00 3.71 8.78
C THR A 227 -8.62 2.73 7.67
N LEU A 228 -9.21 2.87 6.47
CA LEU A 228 -8.81 2.11 5.29
C LEU A 228 -7.40 2.47 4.81
N SER A 229 -7.05 3.76 4.79
CA SER A 229 -5.69 4.19 4.43
C SER A 229 -4.65 3.81 5.48
N TYR A 230 -5.04 3.77 6.76
CA TYR A 230 -4.20 3.32 7.86
C TYR A 230 -5.09 2.95 9.07
N PRO A 231 -4.92 1.80 9.73
CA PRO A 231 -3.83 0.84 9.55
C PRO A 231 -4.07 -0.19 8.45
N LEU A 232 -5.30 -0.28 7.92
CA LEU A 232 -5.71 -1.43 7.10
C LEU A 232 -4.94 -1.58 5.78
N LEU A 233 -4.45 -0.48 5.19
CA LEU A 233 -3.60 -0.56 3.97
C LEU A 233 -2.19 -1.08 4.26
N GLU A 234 -1.69 -0.94 5.48
CA GLU A 234 -0.35 -1.42 5.86
C GLU A 234 -0.39 -2.86 6.43
N VAL A 235 -1.49 -3.24 7.08
CA VAL A 235 -1.66 -4.59 7.65
C VAL A 235 -1.75 -5.67 6.57
N GLN A 236 -0.94 -6.72 6.63
CA GLN A 236 -1.14 -7.90 5.77
C GLN A 236 -2.13 -8.88 6.41
N LEU A 237 -3.41 -8.74 6.04
CA LEU A 237 -4.46 -9.67 6.49
C LEU A 237 -4.21 -11.08 5.93
N LYS A 238 -4.21 -12.08 6.82
CA LYS A 238 -3.99 -13.50 6.45
C LYS A 238 -5.31 -14.19 6.12
N GLU A 239 -5.24 -15.25 5.31
CA GLU A 239 -6.40 -16.04 4.88
C GLU A 239 -7.17 -16.64 6.08
N VAL A 240 -8.46 -16.94 5.89
CA VAL A 240 -9.36 -17.48 6.95
C VAL A 240 -8.78 -18.72 7.62
N ASP A 241 -8.13 -19.57 6.83
CA ASP A 241 -7.62 -20.87 7.28
C ASP A 241 -6.38 -20.75 8.19
N ALA A 242 -5.79 -19.55 8.25
CA ALA A 242 -4.56 -19.29 8.97
C ALA A 242 -4.78 -18.93 10.44
N LEU A 243 -5.94 -18.33 10.79
CA LEU A 243 -6.36 -17.91 12.13
C LEU A 243 -7.90 -17.90 12.22
N PRO A 244 -8.54 -18.60 13.19
CA PRO A 244 -10.00 -18.62 13.31
C PRO A 244 -10.59 -17.27 13.77
N VAL A 245 -9.81 -16.40 14.41
CA VAL A 245 -10.20 -15.02 14.79
C VAL A 245 -9.02 -14.08 14.56
N SER A 246 -9.10 -13.21 13.55
CA SER A 246 -8.15 -12.09 13.36
C SER A 246 -8.83 -10.78 13.78
N PRO A 247 -8.35 -10.10 14.85
CA PRO A 247 -8.90 -8.83 15.30
C PRO A 247 -8.93 -7.76 14.20
N LEU A 248 -7.86 -7.65 13.40
CA LEU A 248 -7.76 -6.66 12.33
C LEU A 248 -8.69 -6.97 11.16
N ARG A 249 -8.95 -8.26 10.90
CA ARG A 249 -9.97 -8.68 9.94
C ARG A 249 -11.38 -8.33 10.41
N ASN A 250 -11.67 -8.54 11.71
CA ASN A 250 -12.94 -8.14 12.31
C ASN A 250 -13.11 -6.62 12.26
N PHE A 251 -12.05 -5.87 12.56
CA PHE A 251 -12.02 -4.42 12.42
C PHE A 251 -12.37 -3.98 11.00
N ALA A 252 -11.71 -4.54 9.98
CA ALA A 252 -12.03 -4.27 8.57
C ALA A 252 -13.50 -4.58 8.23
N ALA A 253 -14.03 -5.72 8.69
CA ALA A 253 -15.42 -6.10 8.46
C ALA A 253 -16.41 -5.12 9.14
N GLU A 254 -16.11 -4.63 10.34
CA GLU A 254 -16.91 -3.60 11.01
C GLU A 254 -16.87 -2.26 10.26
N ILE A 255 -15.70 -1.82 9.76
CA ILE A 255 -15.59 -0.62 8.92
C ILE A 255 -16.48 -0.74 7.67
N LEU A 256 -16.50 -1.90 7.00
CA LEU A 256 -17.38 -2.14 5.84
C LEU A 256 -18.87 -2.07 6.20
N LYS A 257 -19.26 -2.57 7.38
CA LYS A 257 -20.63 -2.41 7.89
C LYS A 257 -20.97 -0.95 8.15
N ILE A 258 -20.03 -0.16 8.69
CA ILE A 258 -20.24 1.27 8.92
C ILE A 258 -20.55 2.01 7.61
N PHE A 259 -19.82 1.72 6.51
CA PHE A 259 -20.14 2.28 5.18
C PHE A 259 -21.61 2.05 4.79
N SER A 260 -22.09 0.82 4.95
CA SER A 260 -23.48 0.50 4.64
C SER A 260 -24.48 1.24 5.56
N ALA A 261 -24.12 1.43 6.83
CA ALA A 261 -24.94 2.09 7.83
C ALA A 261 -25.07 3.60 7.58
N ILE A 262 -24.01 4.26 7.11
CA ILE A 262 -24.04 5.68 6.70
C ILE A 262 -24.64 5.90 5.30
N GLY A 263 -25.09 4.83 4.62
CA GLY A 263 -25.75 4.89 3.33
C GLY A 263 -24.83 4.91 2.11
N GLU A 264 -23.53 4.67 2.28
CA GLU A 264 -22.58 4.54 1.18
C GLU A 264 -22.68 3.14 0.55
N SER A 265 -22.65 3.09 -0.78
CA SER A 265 -22.74 1.83 -1.53
C SER A 265 -21.33 1.34 -1.87
N LEU A 266 -20.95 0.17 -1.33
CA LEU A 266 -19.63 -0.43 -1.58
C LEU A 266 -19.34 -0.64 -3.08
N PRO A 267 -20.29 -1.16 -3.91
CA PRO A 267 -20.09 -1.21 -5.35
C PRO A 267 -19.84 0.18 -5.98
N ASN A 268 -20.54 1.21 -5.53
CA ASN A 268 -20.36 2.56 -6.08
C ASN A 268 -19.00 3.17 -5.72
N LEU A 269 -18.46 2.83 -4.55
CA LEU A 269 -17.14 3.29 -4.11
C LEU A 269 -16.02 2.59 -4.88
N VAL A 270 -16.12 1.27 -5.06
CA VAL A 270 -15.05 0.51 -5.74
C VAL A 270 -15.07 0.69 -7.24
N PHE A 271 -16.27 0.69 -7.83
CA PHE A 271 -16.45 0.99 -9.25
C PHE A 271 -16.58 2.48 -9.52
N GLN A 272 -16.25 3.35 -8.54
CA GLN A 272 -16.25 4.78 -8.75
C GLN A 272 -15.32 5.08 -9.92
N PRO A 273 -15.86 5.38 -11.11
CA PRO A 273 -15.03 5.46 -12.29
C PRO A 273 -14.23 6.77 -12.16
N VAL A 274 -13.15 7.02 -12.90
CA VAL A 274 -13.18 7.32 -14.34
C VAL A 274 -14.25 8.39 -14.75
N LEU A 275 -15.11 8.89 -13.84
CA LEU A 275 -16.18 9.88 -14.06
C LEU A 275 -16.10 10.97 -12.98
N LYS A 276 -15.47 12.08 -13.39
CA LYS A 276 -15.57 13.46 -12.88
C LYS A 276 -15.94 13.66 -11.40
N ARG A 277 -14.97 14.21 -10.67
CA ARG A 277 -15.07 14.90 -9.37
C ARG A 277 -16.42 15.60 -9.18
N LYS A 278 -17.27 15.11 -8.27
CA LYS A 278 -18.25 15.96 -7.59
C LYS A 278 -17.53 16.67 -6.44
N ARG A 279 -17.36 18.00 -6.55
CA ARG A 279 -17.00 18.83 -5.40
C ARG A 279 -18.19 18.79 -4.44
N VAL A 280 -17.95 18.40 -3.19
CA VAL A 280 -18.91 18.49 -2.08
C VAL A 280 -18.36 19.53 -1.10
N PRO A 281 -19.13 20.55 -0.70
CA PRO A 281 -18.70 21.53 0.31
C PRO A 281 -18.45 20.86 1.67
N GLY A 282 -17.38 21.25 2.39
CA GLY A 282 -17.03 20.73 3.73
C GLY A 282 -15.68 20.00 3.85
N PHE A 283 -14.94 19.86 2.74
CA PHE A 283 -13.57 19.35 2.72
C PHE A 283 -12.61 20.53 2.48
N LEU A 284 -11.64 20.75 3.37
CA LEU A 284 -10.52 21.65 3.12
C LEU A 284 -9.63 21.01 2.01
N GLU A 285 -9.29 21.79 0.99
CA GLU A 285 -8.52 21.50 -0.25
C GLU A 285 -7.35 20.50 -0.09
N GLU A 286 -6.98 19.56 -0.97
CA GLU A 286 -7.24 19.16 -2.36
C GLU A 286 -7.23 17.60 -2.40
N ASP A 287 -8.02 16.95 -3.26
CA ASP A 287 -8.15 15.48 -3.39
C ASP A 287 -8.99 14.70 -2.35
N VAL A 288 -10.30 14.77 -2.63
CA VAL A 288 -11.28 13.67 -2.67
C VAL A 288 -11.78 13.15 -1.32
N ARG A 289 -13.08 13.37 -1.09
CA ARG A 289 -13.98 12.60 -0.20
C ARG A 289 -13.67 11.08 -0.11
N TYR A 290 -12.99 10.54 -1.12
CA TYR A 290 -12.58 9.15 -1.30
C TYR A 290 -11.10 9.09 -1.75
N PRO A 291 -10.13 9.00 -0.82
CA PRO A 291 -8.72 8.89 -1.15
C PRO A 291 -8.39 7.62 -1.95
N LYS A 292 -7.39 7.66 -2.82
CA LYS A 292 -7.02 6.52 -3.68
C LYS A 292 -6.50 5.34 -2.85
N GLU A 293 -5.73 5.65 -1.80
CA GLU A 293 -5.23 4.73 -0.79
C GLU A 293 -6.38 3.92 -0.18
N SER A 294 -7.42 4.62 0.27
CA SER A 294 -8.59 4.04 0.92
C SER A 294 -9.41 3.18 -0.05
N LEU A 295 -9.62 3.67 -1.28
CA LEU A 295 -10.34 2.92 -2.32
C LEU A 295 -9.59 1.67 -2.78
N ALA A 296 -8.26 1.73 -2.87
CA ALA A 296 -7.43 0.57 -3.20
C ALA A 296 -7.49 -0.47 -2.07
N CYS A 297 -7.42 -0.04 -0.81
CA CYS A 297 -7.59 -0.93 0.34
C CYS A 297 -9.00 -1.55 0.36
N LEU A 298 -10.03 -0.76 0.09
CA LEU A 298 -11.41 -1.23 -0.02
C LEU A 298 -11.56 -2.30 -1.12
N SER A 299 -11.02 -2.05 -2.33
CA SER A 299 -11.01 -3.02 -3.43
C SER A 299 -10.31 -4.33 -3.03
N TYR A 300 -9.16 -4.23 -2.33
CA TYR A 300 -8.45 -5.40 -1.80
C TYR A 300 -9.30 -6.20 -0.80
N LEU A 301 -9.92 -5.56 0.19
CA LEU A 301 -10.77 -6.24 1.19
C LEU A 301 -11.95 -6.98 0.57
N LEU A 302 -12.57 -6.39 -0.46
CA LEU A 302 -13.75 -6.95 -1.12
C LEU A 302 -13.39 -8.09 -2.09
N PHE A 303 -12.37 -7.90 -2.94
CA PHE A 303 -12.07 -8.85 -4.02
C PHE A 303 -11.03 -9.91 -3.66
N VAL A 304 -10.19 -9.68 -2.65
CA VAL A 304 -9.22 -10.68 -2.17
C VAL A 304 -9.77 -11.41 -0.95
N HIS A 305 -10.20 -10.67 0.08
CA HIS A 305 -10.68 -11.26 1.35
C HIS A 305 -12.17 -11.61 1.36
N HIS A 306 -12.89 -11.28 0.29
CA HIS A 306 -14.32 -11.53 0.13
C HIS A 306 -15.17 -11.02 1.30
N GLN A 307 -14.71 -9.96 1.97
CA GLN A 307 -15.52 -9.28 2.97
C GLN A 307 -16.68 -8.59 2.26
N ALA A 308 -17.90 -8.68 2.78
CA ALA A 308 -19.10 -8.09 2.17
C ALA A 308 -19.38 -8.50 0.70
N ALA A 309 -19.03 -9.73 0.31
CA ALA A 309 -19.31 -10.24 -1.04
C ALA A 309 -20.82 -10.30 -1.37
N ASP A 310 -21.67 -10.41 -0.35
CA ASP A 310 -23.12 -10.36 -0.42
C ASP A 310 -23.68 -9.00 -0.86
N ALA A 311 -22.91 -7.92 -0.67
CA ALA A 311 -23.29 -6.57 -1.11
C ALA A 311 -23.15 -6.34 -2.63
N PHE A 312 -22.50 -7.27 -3.36
CA PHE A 312 -22.21 -7.11 -4.78
C PHE A 312 -23.19 -7.89 -5.66
N PRO A 313 -23.80 -7.23 -6.68
CA PRO A 313 -24.56 -7.93 -7.71
C PRO A 313 -23.75 -9.05 -8.39
N CYS A 314 -24.32 -10.26 -8.49
CA CYS A 314 -23.70 -11.39 -9.20
C CYS A 314 -23.64 -11.24 -10.73
N VAL A 315 -24.02 -10.08 -11.27
CA VAL A 315 -24.16 -9.82 -12.73
C VAL A 315 -22.87 -9.26 -13.34
N PHE A 316 -21.87 -8.89 -12.53
CA PHE A 316 -20.65 -8.30 -13.06
C PHE A 316 -19.76 -9.30 -13.81
N SER A 317 -19.43 -8.96 -15.05
CA SER A 317 -18.44 -9.71 -15.84
C SER A 317 -17.05 -9.64 -15.17
N PRO A 318 -16.28 -10.75 -15.15
CA PRO A 318 -14.90 -10.75 -14.66
C PRO A 318 -14.00 -9.69 -15.31
N VAL A 319 -14.22 -9.42 -16.61
CA VAL A 319 -13.47 -8.39 -17.36
C VAL A 319 -13.81 -6.98 -16.87
N PHE A 320 -15.08 -6.74 -16.50
CA PHE A 320 -15.50 -5.46 -15.91
C PHE A 320 -14.84 -5.24 -14.55
N ILE A 321 -14.83 -6.26 -13.69
CA ILE A 321 -14.18 -6.22 -12.37
C ILE A 321 -12.67 -5.98 -12.53
N LEU A 322 -12.02 -6.71 -13.45
CA LEU A 322 -10.60 -6.50 -13.75
C LEU A 322 -10.34 -5.05 -14.13
N ARG A 323 -11.09 -4.52 -15.11
CA ARG A 323 -10.93 -3.13 -15.59
C ARG A 323 -11.08 -2.11 -14.46
N ALA A 324 -12.03 -2.30 -13.55
CA ALA A 324 -12.20 -1.40 -12.41
C ALA A 324 -11.03 -1.49 -11.43
N ASN A 325 -10.54 -2.70 -11.15
CA ASN A 325 -9.42 -2.92 -10.25
C ASN A 325 -8.08 -2.46 -10.82
N MET A 326 -7.94 -2.30 -12.14
CA MET A 326 -6.68 -1.88 -12.76
C MET A 326 -6.17 -0.52 -12.25
N GLU A 327 -7.04 0.41 -11.87
CA GLU A 327 -6.61 1.69 -11.28
C GLU A 327 -5.99 1.50 -9.90
N HIS A 328 -6.63 0.69 -9.06
CA HIS A 328 -6.17 0.35 -7.71
C HIS A 328 -4.87 -0.47 -7.75
N VAL A 329 -4.79 -1.45 -8.65
CA VAL A 329 -3.57 -2.23 -8.91
C VAL A 329 -2.43 -1.33 -9.39
N CYS A 330 -2.71 -0.42 -10.35
CA CYS A 330 -1.72 0.53 -10.83
C CYS A 330 -1.18 1.41 -9.71
N PHE A 331 -2.06 1.88 -8.83
CA PHE A 331 -1.69 2.67 -7.66
C PHE A 331 -0.78 1.86 -6.72
N LEU A 332 -1.22 0.67 -6.28
CA LEU A 332 -0.48 -0.17 -5.33
C LEU A 332 0.90 -0.58 -5.86
N LEU A 333 0.99 -1.00 -7.12
CA LEU A 333 2.26 -1.42 -7.73
C LEU A 333 3.20 -0.27 -8.09
N SER A 334 2.72 0.99 -8.06
CA SER A 334 3.59 2.16 -8.24
C SER A 334 4.34 2.56 -6.97
N ARG A 335 3.99 1.96 -5.83
CA ARG A 335 4.56 2.22 -4.52
C ARG A 335 5.82 1.38 -4.29
N THR A 336 6.60 1.74 -3.28
CA THR A 336 7.86 1.06 -2.91
C THR A 336 7.72 0.22 -1.65
N GLU A 337 6.69 0.46 -0.83
CA GLU A 337 6.46 -0.29 0.40
C GLU A 337 6.01 -1.74 0.09
N GLU A 338 6.64 -2.72 0.75
CA GLU A 338 6.40 -4.15 0.49
C GLU A 338 4.94 -4.57 0.76
N SER A 339 4.34 -4.04 1.83
CA SER A 339 2.93 -4.25 2.19
C SER A 339 1.99 -3.91 1.03
N ARG A 340 2.22 -2.76 0.37
CA ARG A 340 1.40 -2.25 -0.72
C ARG A 340 1.64 -3.01 -2.02
N ILE A 341 2.89 -3.31 -2.34
CA ILE A 341 3.24 -4.11 -3.51
C ILE A 341 2.60 -5.50 -3.39
N HIS A 342 2.71 -6.14 -2.22
CA HIS A 342 2.10 -7.44 -1.96
C HIS A 342 0.58 -7.43 -2.21
N LYS A 343 -0.14 -6.45 -1.66
CA LYS A 343 -1.59 -6.27 -1.90
C LYS A 343 -1.92 -6.00 -3.36
N GLY A 344 -1.10 -5.21 -4.04
CA GLY A 344 -1.26 -4.92 -5.48
C GLY A 344 -1.13 -6.18 -6.33
N LEU A 345 -0.12 -7.02 -6.06
CA LEU A 345 0.09 -8.29 -6.74
C LEU A 345 -1.07 -9.26 -6.48
N GLU A 346 -1.50 -9.37 -5.23
CA GLU A 346 -2.59 -10.28 -4.85
C GLU A 346 -3.94 -9.86 -5.43
N LEU A 347 -4.27 -8.56 -5.38
CA LEU A 347 -5.47 -8.02 -6.01
C LEU A 347 -5.47 -8.27 -7.52
N TYR A 348 -4.32 -8.10 -8.18
CA TYR A 348 -4.21 -8.34 -9.61
C TYR A 348 -4.35 -9.83 -9.94
N GLU A 349 -3.66 -10.71 -9.20
CA GLU A 349 -3.74 -12.16 -9.34
C GLU A 349 -5.18 -12.66 -9.20
N LYS A 350 -5.87 -12.31 -8.10
CA LYS A 350 -7.26 -12.74 -7.86
C LYS A 350 -8.24 -12.18 -8.90
N SER A 351 -7.98 -10.99 -9.44
CA SER A 351 -8.78 -10.41 -10.53
C SER A 351 -8.56 -11.16 -11.85
N LEU A 352 -7.33 -11.57 -12.15
CA LEU A 352 -6.97 -12.31 -13.37
C LEU A 352 -7.46 -13.77 -13.35
N VAL A 353 -7.41 -14.46 -12.20
CA VAL A 353 -7.84 -15.86 -12.06
C VAL A 353 -9.30 -16.07 -12.52
N ARG A 354 -10.15 -15.05 -12.37
CA ARG A 354 -11.56 -15.10 -12.78
C ARG A 354 -11.78 -14.91 -14.29
N VAL A 355 -10.76 -14.49 -15.02
CA VAL A 355 -10.82 -14.26 -16.47
C VAL A 355 -10.30 -15.49 -17.20
N GLU A 356 -11.00 -15.92 -18.23
CA GLU A 356 -10.57 -17.02 -19.10
C GLU A 356 -9.36 -16.62 -19.97
N ASP A 357 -8.54 -17.59 -20.35
CA ASP A 357 -7.34 -17.34 -21.14
C ASP A 357 -7.70 -16.86 -22.56
N SER A 358 -6.90 -15.93 -23.09
CA SER A 358 -7.10 -15.34 -24.42
C SER A 358 -8.44 -14.60 -24.64
N CYS A 359 -9.09 -14.14 -23.57
CA CYS A 359 -10.36 -13.41 -23.63
C CYS A 359 -10.23 -11.89 -23.52
N LEU A 360 -9.07 -11.34 -23.14
CA LEU A 360 -8.89 -9.89 -23.03
C LEU A 360 -8.54 -9.29 -24.41
N PRO A 361 -9.41 -8.46 -25.00
CA PRO A 361 -9.21 -7.93 -26.35
C PRO A 361 -8.18 -6.81 -26.40
N ALA A 362 -7.61 -6.59 -27.58
CA ALA A 362 -6.61 -5.55 -27.83
C ALA A 362 -7.07 -4.11 -27.54
N ASP A 363 -8.38 -3.86 -27.55
CA ASP A 363 -8.95 -2.53 -27.27
C ASP A 363 -8.78 -2.12 -25.81
N LEU A 364 -8.64 -3.09 -24.89
CA LEU A 364 -8.36 -2.78 -23.48
C LEU A 364 -6.99 -2.11 -23.29
N LEU A 365 -6.05 -2.34 -24.20
CA LEU A 365 -4.72 -1.69 -24.15
C LEU A 365 -4.78 -0.19 -24.44
N GLU A 366 -5.89 0.32 -24.98
CA GLU A 366 -6.11 1.77 -25.11
C GLU A 366 -6.33 2.45 -23.75
N VAL A 367 -6.76 1.67 -22.74
CA VAL A 367 -6.85 2.14 -21.37
C VAL A 367 -5.45 2.15 -20.76
N ASN A 368 -4.96 3.34 -20.41
CA ASN A 368 -3.58 3.57 -19.95
C ASN A 368 -3.13 2.63 -18.81
N THR A 369 -4.02 2.24 -17.90
CA THR A 369 -3.70 1.32 -16.80
C THR A 369 -3.27 -0.06 -17.28
N PHE A 370 -3.79 -0.55 -18.40
CA PHE A 370 -3.40 -1.85 -18.98
C PHE A 370 -1.99 -1.83 -19.59
N LEU A 371 -1.39 -0.65 -19.81
CA LEU A 371 0.02 -0.52 -20.19
C LEU A 371 0.91 -0.16 -19.00
N LYS A 372 0.43 0.71 -18.10
CA LYS A 372 1.17 1.11 -16.89
C LYS A 372 1.36 0.00 -15.88
N VAL A 373 0.36 -0.86 -15.67
CA VAL A 373 0.47 -1.98 -14.72
C VAL A 373 1.60 -2.94 -15.12
N PRO A 374 1.70 -3.41 -16.38
CA PRO A 374 2.88 -4.15 -16.86
C PRO A 374 4.22 -3.45 -16.61
N GLN A 375 4.29 -2.12 -16.79
CA GLN A 375 5.52 -1.36 -16.52
C GLN A 375 5.87 -1.30 -15.03
N ASN A 376 4.86 -1.10 -14.18
CA ASN A 376 5.06 -1.14 -12.72
C ASN A 376 5.45 -2.54 -12.27
N LEU A 377 4.89 -3.60 -12.86
CA LEU A 377 5.33 -4.96 -12.62
C LEU A 377 6.79 -5.17 -13.00
N VAL A 378 7.26 -4.61 -14.11
CA VAL A 378 8.69 -4.67 -14.47
C VAL A 378 9.55 -4.06 -13.37
N LYS A 379 9.17 -2.88 -12.84
CA LYS A 379 9.89 -2.27 -11.70
C LYS A 379 9.85 -3.15 -10.46
N VAL A 380 8.71 -3.77 -10.14
CA VAL A 380 8.63 -4.71 -9.01
C VAL A 380 9.55 -5.91 -9.23
N MET A 381 9.54 -6.51 -10.42
CA MET A 381 10.35 -7.69 -10.76
C MET A 381 11.85 -7.42 -10.77
N THR A 382 12.29 -6.17 -11.00
CA THR A 382 13.72 -5.83 -11.09
C THR A 382 14.27 -5.05 -9.89
N LEU A 383 13.46 -4.21 -9.23
CA LEU A 383 13.91 -3.27 -8.20
C LEU A 383 13.40 -3.57 -6.78
N CYS A 384 12.36 -4.40 -6.61
CA CYS A 384 11.85 -4.71 -5.27
C CYS A 384 12.90 -5.52 -4.48
N GLN A 385 13.09 -5.22 -3.19
CA GLN A 385 14.11 -5.88 -2.36
C GLN A 385 13.75 -7.34 -2.02
N SER A 386 12.46 -7.62 -1.76
CA SER A 386 11.98 -8.97 -1.50
C SER A 386 12.01 -9.86 -2.76
N HIS A 387 12.82 -10.91 -2.71
CA HIS A 387 12.89 -11.92 -3.77
C HIS A 387 11.54 -12.64 -4.00
N ASP A 388 10.77 -12.87 -2.94
CA ASP A 388 9.45 -13.49 -3.05
C ASP A 388 8.49 -12.62 -3.88
N LEU A 389 8.47 -11.30 -3.61
CA LEU A 389 7.66 -10.36 -4.37
C LEU A 389 8.11 -10.24 -5.83
N ARG A 390 9.43 -10.28 -6.11
CA ARG A 390 9.95 -10.32 -7.48
C ARG A 390 9.46 -11.55 -8.23
N SER A 391 9.59 -12.74 -7.61
CA SER A 391 9.16 -14.02 -8.17
C SER A 391 7.64 -14.06 -8.43
N ARG A 392 6.85 -13.61 -7.44
CA ARG A 392 5.39 -13.50 -7.59
C ARG A 392 5.00 -12.50 -8.67
N GLY A 393 5.70 -11.37 -8.78
CA GLY A 393 5.52 -10.38 -9.84
C GLY A 393 5.65 -10.99 -11.24
N LEU A 394 6.65 -11.85 -11.46
CA LEU A 394 6.85 -12.56 -12.72
C LEU A 394 5.72 -13.54 -13.04
N LYS A 395 5.25 -14.29 -12.04
CA LYS A 395 4.11 -15.20 -12.19
C LYS A 395 2.84 -14.43 -12.57
N VAL A 396 2.55 -13.32 -11.89
CA VAL A 396 1.37 -12.49 -12.18
C VAL A 396 1.49 -11.79 -13.54
N PHE A 397 2.69 -11.36 -13.92
CA PHE A 397 2.97 -10.83 -15.25
C PHE A 397 2.64 -11.86 -16.34
N GLN A 398 3.15 -13.09 -16.23
CA GLN A 398 2.86 -14.14 -17.19
C GLN A 398 1.36 -14.48 -17.23
N MET A 399 0.71 -14.58 -16.07
CA MET A 399 -0.74 -14.80 -16.00
C MET A 399 -1.49 -13.71 -16.75
N SER A 400 -1.10 -12.44 -16.61
CA SER A 400 -1.72 -11.35 -17.34
C SER A 400 -1.53 -11.46 -18.86
N VAL A 401 -0.33 -11.87 -19.30
CA VAL A 401 -0.05 -12.14 -20.71
C VAL A 401 -0.95 -13.25 -21.23
N ASP A 402 -1.15 -14.33 -20.47
CA ASP A 402 -1.95 -15.48 -20.89
C ASP A 402 -3.43 -15.12 -21.11
N LYS A 403 -3.98 -14.18 -20.30
CA LYS A 403 -5.35 -13.67 -20.44
C LYS A 403 -5.59 -12.84 -21.69
N PHE A 404 -4.55 -12.23 -22.26
CA PHE A 404 -4.68 -11.44 -23.49
C PHE A 404 -4.92 -12.30 -24.73
N ASP A 405 -5.80 -11.82 -25.62
CA ASP A 405 -5.95 -12.42 -26.94
C ASP A 405 -4.67 -12.25 -27.79
N THR A 406 -4.63 -12.89 -28.95
CA THR A 406 -3.43 -12.85 -29.80
C THR A 406 -3.08 -11.43 -30.27
N ALA A 407 -4.07 -10.59 -30.55
CA ALA A 407 -3.85 -9.22 -31.03
C ALA A 407 -3.28 -8.33 -29.92
N ALA A 408 -3.81 -8.47 -28.71
CA ALA A 408 -3.38 -7.80 -27.50
C ALA A 408 -1.97 -8.22 -27.11
N LYS A 409 -1.67 -9.54 -27.11
CA LYS A 409 -0.31 -10.07 -26.89
C LYS A 409 0.70 -9.40 -27.83
N TYR A 410 0.40 -9.36 -29.13
CA TYR A 410 1.27 -8.74 -30.13
C TYR A 410 1.53 -7.26 -29.82
N ARG A 411 0.48 -6.46 -29.55
CA ARG A 411 0.60 -5.04 -29.21
C ARG A 411 1.38 -4.82 -27.91
N LEU A 412 1.09 -5.62 -26.88
CA LEU A 412 1.76 -5.56 -25.58
C LEU A 412 3.25 -5.85 -25.73
N PHE A 413 3.63 -6.90 -26.46
CA PHE A 413 5.06 -7.22 -26.68
C PHE A 413 5.78 -6.12 -27.45
N GLN A 414 5.15 -5.54 -28.47
CA GLN A 414 5.73 -4.39 -29.19
C GLN A 414 5.98 -3.18 -28.29
N TYR A 415 5.07 -2.93 -27.34
CA TYR A 415 5.17 -1.85 -26.37
C TYR A 415 6.24 -2.13 -25.30
N MET A 416 6.27 -3.35 -24.76
CA MET A 416 7.23 -3.73 -23.73
C MET A 416 8.66 -3.70 -24.28
N LEU A 417 8.91 -4.22 -25.49
CA LEU A 417 10.23 -4.13 -26.15
C LEU A 417 10.68 -2.69 -26.46
N GLN A 418 9.77 -1.71 -26.43
CA GLN A 418 10.11 -0.29 -26.63
C GLN A 418 10.32 0.47 -25.32
N THR A 419 9.79 -0.04 -24.21
CA THR A 419 9.74 0.70 -22.94
C THR A 419 10.52 0.03 -21.82
N CYS A 420 10.86 -1.26 -21.96
CA CYS A 420 11.69 -1.98 -21.00
C CYS A 420 13.16 -1.78 -21.34
N ASN A 421 13.95 -1.28 -20.38
CA ASN A 421 15.40 -1.13 -20.52
C ASN A 421 16.16 -2.18 -19.69
N HIS A 422 15.59 -3.38 -19.54
CA HIS A 422 16.18 -4.45 -18.73
C HIS A 422 16.32 -5.72 -19.59
N SER A 423 17.56 -6.11 -19.88
CA SER A 423 17.91 -7.24 -20.76
C SER A 423 17.17 -8.53 -20.41
N GLY A 424 17.13 -8.92 -19.13
CA GLY A 424 16.39 -10.11 -18.69
C GLY A 424 14.88 -10.04 -18.95
N MET A 425 14.26 -8.86 -18.88
CA MET A 425 12.84 -8.70 -19.15
C MET A 425 12.59 -8.70 -20.65
N GLU A 426 13.43 -8.04 -21.45
CA GLU A 426 13.36 -8.11 -22.91
C GLU A 426 13.51 -9.57 -23.39
N GLY A 427 14.49 -10.31 -22.85
CA GLY A 427 14.66 -11.74 -23.09
C GLY A 427 13.42 -12.55 -22.74
N TYR A 428 12.77 -12.25 -21.61
CA TYR A 428 11.51 -12.90 -21.22
C TYR A 428 10.34 -12.60 -22.17
N ILE A 429 10.24 -11.37 -22.69
CA ILE A 429 9.25 -11.02 -23.73
C ILE A 429 9.56 -11.76 -25.03
N ILE A 430 10.83 -11.83 -25.44
CA ILE A 430 11.27 -12.57 -26.64
C ILE A 430 10.92 -14.05 -26.51
N LYS A 431 11.13 -14.65 -25.35
CA LYS A 431 10.70 -16.02 -25.03
C LYS A 431 9.19 -16.20 -25.21
N ASN A 432 8.38 -15.25 -24.75
CA ASN A 432 6.93 -15.27 -24.94
C ASN A 432 6.54 -15.14 -26.43
N ILE A 433 7.22 -14.29 -27.20
CA ILE A 433 7.03 -14.18 -28.66
C ILE A 433 7.32 -15.52 -29.34
N LYS A 434 8.44 -16.17 -29.00
CA LYS A 434 8.81 -17.51 -29.48
C LYS A 434 7.72 -18.54 -29.19
N ASN A 435 7.16 -18.53 -27.99
CA ASN A 435 6.06 -19.41 -27.60
C ASN A 435 4.80 -19.16 -28.44
N GLN A 436 4.42 -17.88 -28.66
CA GLN A 436 3.25 -17.54 -29.49
C GLN A 436 3.43 -17.92 -30.96
N ILE A 437 4.63 -17.79 -31.53
CA ILE A 437 4.94 -18.25 -32.88
C ILE A 437 4.81 -19.78 -32.95
N SER A 438 5.38 -20.49 -31.97
CA SER A 438 5.33 -21.95 -31.90
C SER A 438 3.89 -22.46 -31.81
N LEU A 439 3.07 -21.84 -30.96
CA LEU A 439 1.63 -22.12 -30.84
C LEU A 439 0.89 -21.82 -32.14
N ALA A 440 1.15 -20.67 -32.77
CA ALA A 440 0.50 -20.31 -34.02
C ALA A 440 0.72 -21.36 -35.11
N LEU A 441 1.92 -21.93 -35.19
CA LEU A 441 2.33 -22.90 -36.22
C LEU A 441 1.73 -24.30 -36.04
N GLN A 442 1.18 -24.60 -34.87
CA GLN A 442 0.46 -25.86 -34.62
C GLN A 442 -0.87 -25.90 -35.40
N PRO A 443 -1.35 -27.09 -35.79
CA PRO A 443 -2.63 -27.25 -36.47
C PRO A 443 -3.78 -26.73 -35.58
N GLY A 444 -4.73 -25.98 -36.15
CA GLY A 444 -5.90 -25.46 -35.42
C GLY A 444 -5.68 -24.14 -34.67
N ASN A 445 -4.42 -23.73 -34.43
CA ASN A 445 -4.07 -22.53 -33.65
C ASN A 445 -3.56 -21.36 -34.50
N GLY A 446 -3.77 -21.42 -35.81
CA GLY A 446 -3.29 -20.40 -36.75
C GLY A 446 -3.89 -19.03 -36.47
N ASN A 447 -3.04 -18.01 -36.39
CA ASN A 447 -3.46 -16.63 -36.24
C ASN A 447 -2.69 -15.70 -37.20
N THR A 448 -3.21 -14.50 -37.42
CA THR A 448 -2.65 -13.52 -38.36
C THR A 448 -1.53 -12.66 -37.77
N TRP A 449 -1.30 -12.70 -36.46
CA TRP A 449 -0.41 -11.76 -35.76
C TRP A 449 1.00 -12.31 -35.58
N PHE A 450 1.14 -13.61 -35.30
CA PHE A 450 2.41 -14.31 -35.15
C PHE A 450 2.74 -15.19 -36.37
N LYS A 451 2.22 -14.82 -37.55
CA LYS A 451 2.49 -15.44 -38.85
C LYS A 451 2.57 -14.39 -39.95
N GLY A 452 3.25 -14.74 -41.04
CA GLY A 452 3.33 -13.96 -42.27
C GLY A 452 3.81 -12.52 -42.04
N ALA A 453 3.28 -11.58 -42.82
CA ALA A 453 3.79 -10.21 -42.86
C ALA A 453 3.70 -9.43 -41.54
N ARG A 454 2.74 -9.76 -40.66
CA ARG A 454 2.60 -9.07 -39.36
C ARG A 454 3.64 -9.50 -38.34
N LEU A 455 4.27 -10.66 -38.51
CA LEU A 455 5.35 -11.10 -37.64
C LEU A 455 6.65 -10.32 -37.90
N LEU A 456 6.90 -9.90 -39.14
CA LEU A 456 8.16 -9.30 -39.57
C LEU A 456 8.56 -8.04 -38.78
N PRO A 457 7.67 -7.06 -38.54
CA PRO A 457 8.02 -5.89 -37.73
C PRO A 457 8.43 -6.23 -36.29
N LEU A 458 7.87 -7.31 -35.72
CA LEU A 458 8.23 -7.77 -34.39
C LEU A 458 9.61 -8.43 -34.41
N LEU A 459 9.89 -9.28 -35.40
CA LEU A 459 11.22 -9.88 -35.57
C LEU A 459 12.32 -8.84 -35.79
N ARG A 460 12.06 -7.81 -36.61
CA ARG A 460 13.01 -6.71 -36.82
C ARG A 460 13.34 -5.91 -35.55
N LYS A 461 12.47 -5.92 -34.53
CA LYS A 461 12.78 -5.28 -33.23
C LYS A 461 13.61 -6.18 -32.32
N VAL A 462 13.43 -7.49 -32.45
CA VAL A 462 14.08 -8.49 -31.60
C VAL A 462 15.48 -8.84 -32.13
N LEU A 463 15.60 -8.99 -33.44
CA LEU A 463 16.82 -9.37 -34.16
C LEU A 463 17.59 -8.12 -34.60
N THR A 464 17.98 -7.30 -33.62
CA THR A 464 18.83 -6.11 -33.80
C THR A 464 19.67 -5.91 -32.54
N LEU A 465 20.91 -5.47 -32.72
CA LEU A 465 21.77 -5.04 -31.63
C LEU A 465 21.62 -3.53 -31.38
N PRO A 466 21.46 -3.07 -30.12
CA PRO A 466 21.29 -1.65 -29.79
C PRO A 466 22.39 -0.75 -30.37
N ASP A 467 23.65 -1.13 -30.17
CA ASP A 467 24.84 -0.36 -30.56
C ASP A 467 25.65 -1.10 -31.64
N GLY A 468 24.99 -2.00 -32.39
CA GLY A 468 25.66 -2.82 -33.40
C GLY A 468 26.78 -3.68 -32.78
N PRO A 469 27.96 -3.77 -33.42
CA PRO A 469 29.09 -4.56 -32.90
C PRO A 469 29.65 -4.10 -31.54
N GLU A 470 29.41 -2.85 -31.13
CA GLU A 470 29.92 -2.27 -29.88
C GLU A 470 28.99 -2.54 -28.68
N THR A 471 27.89 -3.26 -28.90
CA THR A 471 26.94 -3.63 -27.82
C THR A 471 27.66 -4.41 -26.73
N ASP A 472 27.46 -4.03 -25.46
CA ASP A 472 27.92 -4.82 -24.31
C ASP A 472 27.18 -6.17 -24.27
N LEU A 473 27.86 -7.22 -24.73
CA LEU A 473 27.29 -8.55 -24.87
C LEU A 473 26.98 -9.21 -23.51
N LEU A 474 27.69 -8.85 -22.44
CA LEU A 474 27.43 -9.40 -21.11
C LEU A 474 26.19 -8.75 -20.50
N GLN A 475 26.05 -7.43 -20.63
CA GLN A 475 24.85 -6.71 -20.17
C GLN A 475 23.59 -7.17 -20.93
N TYR A 476 23.70 -7.41 -22.23
CA TYR A 476 22.58 -7.82 -23.09
C TYR A 476 22.47 -9.35 -23.29
N LEU A 477 23.17 -10.15 -22.48
CA LEU A 477 23.25 -11.62 -22.60
C LEU A 477 21.86 -12.28 -22.72
N ASP A 478 20.98 -12.03 -21.76
CA ASP A 478 19.65 -12.66 -21.72
C ASP A 478 18.81 -12.34 -22.97
N ARG A 479 18.83 -11.07 -23.40
CA ARG A 479 18.15 -10.63 -24.62
C ARG A 479 18.73 -11.31 -25.86
N ILE A 480 20.06 -11.28 -26.01
CA ILE A 480 20.76 -11.81 -27.19
C ILE A 480 20.54 -13.31 -27.31
N MET A 481 20.66 -14.06 -26.21
CA MET A 481 20.48 -15.51 -26.21
C MET A 481 19.05 -15.92 -26.56
N GLU A 482 18.03 -15.22 -26.05
CA GLU A 482 16.66 -15.49 -26.45
C GLU A 482 16.36 -15.04 -27.89
N SER A 483 16.98 -13.97 -28.38
CA SER A 483 16.93 -13.57 -29.80
C SER A 483 17.53 -14.63 -30.72
N LEU A 484 18.70 -15.17 -30.37
CA LEU A 484 19.35 -16.27 -31.09
C LEU A 484 18.49 -17.53 -31.06
N ASN A 485 17.93 -17.88 -29.91
CA ASN A 485 17.03 -19.03 -29.79
C ASN A 485 15.77 -18.87 -30.67
N LEU A 486 15.16 -17.68 -30.66
CA LEU A 486 14.03 -17.35 -31.54
C LEU A 486 14.42 -17.48 -33.02
N ALA A 487 15.57 -16.95 -33.42
CA ALA A 487 16.08 -17.05 -34.78
C ALA A 487 16.26 -18.53 -35.17
N GLY A 488 16.96 -19.30 -34.35
CA GLY A 488 17.17 -20.73 -34.53
C GLY A 488 15.85 -21.50 -34.72
N VAL A 489 14.88 -21.33 -33.82
CA VAL A 489 13.56 -21.96 -33.94
C VAL A 489 12.89 -21.58 -35.27
N THR A 490 12.88 -20.30 -35.61
CA THR A 490 12.20 -19.80 -36.82
C THR A 490 12.85 -20.32 -38.11
N PHE A 491 14.19 -20.44 -38.14
CA PHE A 491 14.93 -21.00 -39.27
C PHE A 491 14.82 -22.54 -39.33
N VAL A 492 14.70 -23.25 -38.21
CA VAL A 492 14.50 -24.72 -38.18
C VAL A 492 13.11 -25.14 -38.68
N ILE A 493 12.06 -24.34 -38.39
CA ILE A 493 10.67 -24.60 -38.84
C ILE A 493 10.55 -24.71 -40.38
N ARG A 494 11.56 -24.24 -41.10
CA ARG A 494 11.76 -24.37 -42.56
C ARG A 494 11.55 -25.79 -43.10
N ARG A 495 11.86 -26.87 -42.37
CA ARG A 495 11.74 -28.24 -42.92
C ARG A 495 10.32 -28.68 -43.29
N THR A 496 9.27 -27.97 -42.87
CA THR A 496 7.88 -28.39 -43.19
C THR A 496 6.93 -27.28 -43.68
N LYS A 497 7.20 -25.97 -43.49
CA LYS A 497 6.19 -24.89 -43.73
C LYS A 497 6.77 -23.51 -44.16
N PHE A 498 7.54 -23.45 -45.24
CA PHE A 498 8.23 -22.24 -45.78
C PHE A 498 7.39 -20.94 -45.82
N LEU A 499 6.10 -21.00 -46.16
CA LEU A 499 5.26 -19.80 -46.35
C LEU A 499 4.65 -19.20 -45.06
N GLN A 500 4.79 -19.84 -43.90
CA GLN A 500 3.99 -19.43 -42.72
C GLN A 500 4.62 -18.31 -41.86
N THR A 501 5.94 -18.14 -41.85
CA THR A 501 6.63 -17.12 -41.02
C THR A 501 7.09 -15.90 -41.80
N GLY A 502 7.42 -16.06 -43.08
CA GLY A 502 7.90 -14.98 -43.95
C GLY A 502 9.34 -14.49 -43.68
N ILE A 503 10.05 -15.08 -42.70
CA ILE A 503 11.37 -14.62 -42.27
C ILE A 503 12.43 -14.70 -43.38
N TRP A 504 12.32 -15.67 -44.29
CA TRP A 504 13.25 -15.86 -45.42
C TRP A 504 13.24 -14.68 -46.39
N ASN A 505 12.13 -13.95 -46.50
CA ASN A 505 12.07 -12.74 -47.31
C ASN A 505 12.92 -11.60 -46.73
N GLU A 506 13.38 -11.72 -45.48
CA GLU A 506 14.18 -10.72 -44.77
C GLU A 506 15.50 -11.27 -44.26
N LEU A 507 15.90 -12.48 -44.67
CA LEU A 507 17.13 -13.10 -44.21
C LEU A 507 18.35 -12.19 -44.42
N TYR A 508 18.48 -11.61 -45.62
CA TYR A 508 19.55 -10.67 -45.94
C TYR A 508 19.60 -9.46 -44.99
N LYS A 509 18.44 -8.97 -44.55
CA LYS A 509 18.37 -7.86 -43.58
C LYS A 509 18.80 -8.33 -42.20
N ILE A 510 18.34 -9.48 -41.76
CA ILE A 510 18.67 -10.05 -40.43
C ILE A 510 20.16 -10.38 -40.35
N GLU A 511 20.75 -10.90 -41.43
CA GLU A 511 22.19 -11.11 -41.52
C GLU A 511 22.97 -9.81 -41.33
N ASP A 512 22.57 -8.74 -42.03
CA ASP A 512 23.25 -7.45 -41.98
C ASP A 512 23.00 -6.67 -40.67
N THR A 513 21.82 -6.79 -40.06
CA THR A 513 21.45 -6.02 -38.85
C THR A 513 21.71 -6.76 -37.54
N PHE A 514 21.91 -8.08 -37.56
CA PHE A 514 22.05 -8.89 -36.36
C PHE A 514 23.19 -9.90 -36.42
N LEU A 515 23.18 -10.85 -37.36
CA LEU A 515 24.14 -11.97 -37.34
C LEU A 515 25.59 -11.52 -37.56
N LYS A 516 25.85 -10.73 -38.62
CA LYS A 516 27.20 -10.20 -38.91
C LYS A 516 27.68 -9.23 -37.83
N PRO A 517 26.89 -8.24 -37.38
CA PRO A 517 27.30 -7.37 -36.26
C PRO A 517 27.58 -8.16 -34.97
N LEU A 518 26.80 -9.19 -34.66
CA LEU A 518 27.02 -10.03 -33.48
C LEU A 518 28.31 -10.83 -33.59
N ARG A 519 28.62 -11.40 -34.76
CA ARG A 519 29.90 -12.07 -35.02
C ARG A 519 31.08 -11.14 -34.74
N VAL A 520 31.02 -9.92 -35.26
CA VAL A 520 32.06 -8.91 -35.05
C VAL A 520 32.16 -8.54 -33.57
N GLY A 521 31.03 -8.29 -32.90
CA GLY A 521 31.00 -7.98 -31.47
C GLY A 521 31.60 -9.10 -30.62
N VAL A 522 31.23 -10.36 -30.85
CA VAL A 522 31.77 -11.53 -30.12
C VAL A 522 33.29 -11.62 -30.30
N ASN A 523 33.80 -11.45 -31.53
CA ASN A 523 35.23 -11.48 -31.79
C ASN A 523 35.98 -10.32 -31.12
N MET A 524 35.41 -9.10 -31.16
CA MET A 524 35.99 -7.93 -30.52
C MET A 524 36.02 -8.08 -28.99
N SER A 525 34.89 -8.48 -28.38
CA SER A 525 34.80 -8.70 -26.94
C SER A 525 35.72 -9.83 -26.48
N ARG A 526 35.78 -10.96 -27.20
CA ARG A 526 36.71 -12.04 -26.90
C ARG A 526 38.16 -11.54 -26.90
N ALA A 527 38.60 -10.87 -27.97
CA ALA A 527 39.96 -10.38 -28.07
C ALA A 527 40.32 -9.40 -26.94
N HIS A 528 39.38 -8.52 -26.54
CA HIS A 528 39.55 -7.62 -25.40
C HIS A 528 39.76 -8.38 -24.09
N TYR A 529 38.88 -9.33 -23.78
CA TYR A 529 38.93 -10.09 -22.52
C TYR A 529 40.13 -11.06 -22.47
N GLU A 530 40.53 -11.66 -23.60
CA GLU A 530 41.75 -12.47 -23.70
C GLU A 530 43.01 -11.62 -23.45
N MET A 531 43.07 -10.41 -24.00
CA MET A 531 44.17 -9.48 -23.77
C MET A 531 44.22 -9.01 -22.30
N GLU A 532 43.07 -8.71 -21.70
CA GLU A 532 42.97 -8.32 -20.28
C GLU A 532 43.38 -9.47 -19.35
N LEU A 533 43.03 -10.70 -19.69
CA LEU A 533 43.46 -11.91 -18.97
C LEU A 533 44.98 -12.10 -19.07
N HIS A 534 45.56 -11.91 -20.27
CA HIS A 534 47.01 -11.99 -20.46
C HIS A 534 47.75 -10.92 -19.64
N ASN A 535 47.28 -9.66 -19.67
CA ASN A 535 47.90 -8.58 -18.91
C ASN A 535 47.84 -8.83 -17.39
N THR A 536 46.72 -9.37 -16.90
CA THR A 536 46.50 -9.70 -15.49
C THR A 536 47.40 -10.85 -15.02
N THR A 537 47.58 -11.89 -15.86
CA THR A 537 48.46 -13.02 -15.55
C THR A 537 49.95 -12.64 -15.64
N GLU A 538 50.34 -11.73 -16.53
CA GLU A 538 51.70 -11.18 -16.61
C GLU A 538 52.04 -10.25 -15.44
N THR A 539 51.08 -9.46 -14.94
CA THR A 539 51.28 -8.59 -13.77
C THR A 539 51.39 -9.40 -12.47
N GLN A 540 50.63 -10.51 -12.34
CA GLN A 540 50.77 -11.47 -11.24
C GLN A 540 52.14 -12.17 -11.23
N THR A 541 52.67 -12.52 -12.41
CA THR A 541 53.97 -13.21 -12.51
C THR A 541 55.19 -12.29 -12.37
N SER A 542 55.03 -10.98 -12.58
CA SER A 542 56.11 -9.98 -12.50
C SER A 542 56.28 -9.31 -11.12
N GLY A 543 55.45 -9.64 -10.12
CA GLY A 543 55.65 -9.24 -8.73
C GLY A 543 55.53 -7.73 -8.45
N ALA A 544 54.86 -6.97 -9.34
CA ALA A 544 54.57 -5.56 -9.11
C ALA A 544 53.53 -5.38 -7.99
N LYS A 545 53.68 -4.34 -7.16
CA LYS A 545 52.76 -4.04 -6.05
C LYS A 545 51.31 -3.97 -6.55
N GLU A 546 50.46 -4.83 -5.98
CA GLU A 546 49.02 -4.81 -6.18
C GLU A 546 48.44 -3.47 -5.69
N GLU A 547 48.06 -2.59 -6.63
CA GLU A 547 47.10 -1.53 -6.31
C GLU A 547 45.71 -2.17 -6.28
N PRO A 548 44.90 -1.92 -5.24
CA PRO A 548 43.55 -2.46 -5.17
C PRO A 548 42.72 -1.90 -6.33
N LEU A 549 42.34 -2.78 -7.27
CA LEU A 549 41.42 -2.45 -8.35
C LEU A 549 40.05 -2.14 -7.75
N LEU A 550 39.73 -0.84 -7.68
CA LEU A 550 38.41 -0.24 -7.54
C LEU A 550 37.58 -0.69 -6.33
N SER A 551 37.60 0.14 -5.27
CA SER A 551 36.47 0.18 -4.34
C SER A 551 35.30 0.91 -5.03
N VAL A 552 34.25 0.17 -5.35
CA VAL A 552 33.00 0.75 -5.87
C VAL A 552 31.98 0.75 -4.73
N THR A 553 31.60 1.95 -4.29
CA THR A 553 30.55 2.17 -3.30
C THR A 553 29.22 2.37 -4.04
N VAL A 554 28.24 1.49 -3.82
CA VAL A 554 26.90 1.59 -4.43
C VAL A 554 25.87 1.64 -3.31
N GLY A 555 25.35 2.84 -3.01
CA GLY A 555 24.63 3.05 -1.75
C GLY A 555 25.57 2.88 -0.55
N ASP A 556 25.08 2.95 0.68
CA ASP A 556 25.91 2.94 1.91
C ASP A 556 26.71 1.62 2.15
N GLU A 557 26.82 0.74 1.15
CA GLU A 557 27.57 -0.51 1.18
C GLU A 557 28.78 -0.47 0.22
N THR A 558 29.97 -0.73 0.77
CA THR A 558 31.21 -0.92 0.00
C THR A 558 31.32 -2.38 -0.43
N LEU A 559 31.36 -2.65 -1.74
CA LEU A 559 31.62 -3.99 -2.27
C LEU A 559 32.99 -4.51 -1.77
N PRO A 560 33.12 -5.81 -1.46
CA PRO A 560 34.40 -6.38 -1.01
C PRO A 560 35.47 -6.20 -2.09
N ASN A 561 36.70 -5.86 -1.67
CA ASN A 561 37.84 -5.73 -2.58
C ASN A 561 38.00 -7.01 -3.41
N ALA A 562 37.83 -6.92 -4.72
CA ALA A 562 38.03 -8.04 -5.63
C ALA A 562 39.50 -8.50 -5.53
N THR A 563 39.72 -9.77 -5.17
CA THR A 563 41.06 -10.37 -5.24
C THR A 563 41.46 -10.56 -6.70
N SER A 564 42.77 -10.55 -6.97
CA SER A 564 43.31 -10.78 -8.32
C SER A 564 42.87 -12.13 -8.92
N GLU A 565 42.66 -13.15 -8.08
CA GLU A 565 42.07 -14.44 -8.48
C GLU A 565 40.58 -14.33 -8.86
N SER A 566 39.79 -13.59 -8.07
CA SER A 566 38.35 -13.38 -8.34
C SER A 566 38.12 -12.62 -9.65
N HIS A 567 39.02 -11.69 -10.00
CA HIS A 567 38.99 -10.98 -11.28
C HIS A 567 39.30 -11.91 -12.46
N VAL A 568 40.31 -12.78 -12.34
CA VAL A 568 40.64 -13.78 -13.37
C VAL A 568 39.48 -14.75 -13.60
N GLU A 569 38.82 -15.21 -12.54
CA GLU A 569 37.62 -16.07 -12.66
C GLU A 569 36.48 -15.35 -13.39
N ALA A 570 36.26 -14.06 -13.11
CA ALA A 570 35.24 -13.26 -13.80
C ALA A 570 35.53 -13.12 -15.31
N LEU A 571 36.79 -12.90 -15.69
CA LEU A 571 37.22 -12.85 -17.10
C LEU A 571 36.98 -14.20 -17.81
N HIS A 572 37.33 -15.31 -17.15
CA HIS A 572 37.04 -16.65 -17.69
C HIS A 572 35.54 -16.89 -17.87
N SER A 573 34.71 -16.48 -16.89
CA SER A 573 33.25 -16.57 -17.01
C SER A 573 32.73 -15.79 -18.21
N ALA A 574 33.26 -14.60 -18.49
CA ALA A 574 32.87 -13.81 -19.66
C ALA A 574 33.25 -14.50 -20.98
N LEU A 575 34.46 -15.07 -21.08
CA LEU A 575 34.89 -15.82 -22.25
C LEU A 575 33.99 -17.03 -22.54
N HIS A 576 33.60 -17.78 -21.50
CA HIS A 576 32.64 -18.88 -21.65
C HIS A 576 31.28 -18.44 -22.18
N VAL A 577 30.81 -17.25 -21.78
CA VAL A 577 29.58 -16.67 -22.31
C VAL A 577 29.71 -16.36 -23.80
N PHE A 578 30.85 -15.80 -24.25
CA PHE A 578 31.09 -15.53 -25.66
C PHE A 578 31.18 -16.81 -26.50
N ASP A 579 31.82 -17.87 -25.98
CA ASP A 579 31.87 -19.18 -26.65
C ASP A 579 30.47 -19.79 -26.81
N MET A 580 29.63 -19.67 -25.78
CA MET A 580 28.23 -20.12 -25.83
C MET A 580 27.44 -19.35 -26.90
N MET A 581 27.56 -18.02 -26.93
CA MET A 581 26.92 -17.19 -27.97
C MET A 581 27.39 -17.59 -29.36
N GLU A 582 28.70 -17.78 -29.54
CA GLU A 582 29.29 -18.15 -30.81
C GLU A 582 28.80 -19.51 -31.31
N SER A 583 28.75 -20.51 -30.42
CA SER A 583 28.26 -21.85 -30.74
C SER A 583 26.84 -21.82 -31.31
N VAL A 584 25.96 -21.03 -30.69
CA VAL A 584 24.57 -20.87 -31.16
C VAL A 584 24.53 -20.08 -32.47
N LEU A 585 25.35 -19.04 -32.62
CA LEU A 585 25.42 -18.23 -33.84
C LEU A 585 25.89 -19.04 -35.04
N VAL A 586 26.99 -19.79 -34.91
CA VAL A 586 27.51 -20.70 -35.96
C VAL A 586 26.43 -21.70 -36.36
N ARG A 587 25.72 -22.27 -35.38
CA ARG A 587 24.64 -23.21 -35.68
C ARG A 587 23.50 -22.58 -36.49
N ILE A 588 23.18 -21.31 -36.26
CA ILE A 588 22.17 -20.58 -37.04
C ILE A 588 22.69 -20.31 -38.45
N GLU A 589 23.96 -19.91 -38.60
CA GLU A 589 24.59 -19.67 -39.90
C GLU A 589 24.63 -20.96 -40.75
N GLU A 590 24.96 -22.11 -40.15
CA GLU A 590 24.87 -23.42 -40.83
C GLU A 590 23.44 -23.70 -41.34
N LEU A 591 22.41 -23.32 -40.58
CA LEU A 591 21.02 -23.53 -40.98
C LEU A 591 20.59 -22.60 -42.12
N THR A 592 21.26 -21.45 -42.27
CA THR A 592 21.01 -20.47 -43.35
C THR A 592 21.88 -20.73 -44.59
N GLU A 593 23.07 -21.31 -44.45
CA GLU A 593 24.02 -21.61 -45.55
C GLU A 593 23.75 -22.95 -46.26
N VAL A 594 23.06 -23.91 -45.63
CA VAL A 594 22.73 -25.22 -46.24
C VAL A 594 21.63 -25.11 -47.32
N GLU A 595 21.58 -23.99 -48.05
CA GLU A 595 20.86 -23.78 -49.30
C GLU A 595 21.68 -23.05 -50.36
#